data_AF-A0A1F8KJ18-F1
#
_entry.id   AF-A0A1F8KJ18-F1
#
_cell.length_a   1.000
_cell.length_b   1.000
_cell.length_c   1.000
_cell.angle_alpha   90.00
_cell.angle_beta   90.00
_cell.angle_gamma   90.00
#
_symmetry.space_group_name_H-M   'P 1'
#
loop_
_entity.id
_entity.type
_entity.pdbx_description
1 polymer ?
#
loop_
_entity_poly.entity_id
_entity_poly.type
_entity_poly.pdbx_seq_one_letter_code
_entity_poly.pdbx_strand_id
1 'polypeptide(L)'
;MTRLERFILSLIFALLVAGLTLVVANAQTPDPQTPVAPTTQQGTTESRCGNCHSDFQNTWFTGAHGRANSDPVFSESWAEQGKPGACLVCHVTGYDPATATWQQDGVSCEACHGPAPEDHPNEPMPVYRTADLCGRCHSDTRFGWEEWKVSAHYQRDMTCTVCHDPHSASLKTIEGDYGQTMDASGLCLNCHKDYSMEFPYSIHSQKGIKCVDCHLRHLGDSSSDEIHTMPDHSFTANLSTCTSCHADQMHAPADTTVIPIESTVTPLVVEESGSGTKTETPSPVSPAGYAGLAGLIGLAGGMVLSPWLERWYRRANNSKETKNDRE
;
A
#
# COMPACT_ATOMS: atom_id res chain seq x y z
N MET A 1 53.69 14.40 -0.83
CA MET A 1 52.68 15.48 -0.74
C MET A 1 52.73 16.14 0.62
N THR A 2 52.59 17.46 0.66
CA THR A 2 52.45 18.22 1.92
C THR A 2 51.06 18.00 2.53
N ARG A 3 50.87 18.28 3.84
CA ARG A 3 49.54 18.19 4.49
C ARG A 3 48.50 19.08 3.80
N LEU A 4 48.95 20.21 3.24
CA LEU A 4 48.12 21.16 2.51
C LEU A 4 47.64 20.59 1.17
N GLU A 5 48.51 19.91 0.40
CA GLU A 5 48.12 19.28 -0.87
C GLU A 5 47.09 18.17 -0.68
N ARG A 6 47.22 17.36 0.38
CA ARG A 6 46.23 16.31 0.70
C ARG A 6 44.88 16.90 1.06
N PHE A 7 44.87 18.00 1.81
CA PHE A 7 43.64 18.70 2.17
C PHE A 7 42.94 19.27 0.94
N ILE A 8 43.70 19.92 0.03
CA ILE A 8 43.15 20.49 -1.21
C ILE A 8 42.55 19.40 -2.10
N LEU A 9 43.23 18.26 -2.28
CA LEU A 9 42.72 17.15 -3.09
C LEU A 9 41.46 16.51 -2.50
N SER A 10 41.39 16.35 -1.18
CA SER A 10 40.18 15.87 -0.51
C SER A 10 39.01 16.84 -0.67
N LEU A 11 39.27 18.15 -0.65
CA LEU A 11 38.26 19.20 -0.79
C LEU A 11 37.71 19.26 -2.23
N ILE A 12 38.58 19.12 -3.24
CA ILE A 12 38.17 19.02 -4.65
C ILE A 12 37.29 17.79 -4.88
N PHE A 13 37.68 16.62 -4.35
CA PHE A 13 36.89 15.40 -4.51
C PHE A 13 35.52 15.51 -3.82
N ALA A 14 35.46 16.09 -2.62
CA ALA A 14 34.22 16.33 -1.90
C ALA A 14 33.28 17.28 -2.67
N LEU A 15 33.81 18.35 -3.26
CA LEU A 15 33.03 19.28 -4.09
C LEU A 15 32.54 18.64 -5.39
N LEU A 16 33.33 17.76 -6.01
CA LEU A 16 32.91 17.04 -7.21
C LEU A 16 31.81 16.02 -6.91
N VAL A 17 31.91 15.27 -5.81
CA VAL A 17 30.85 14.33 -5.39
C VAL A 17 29.60 15.09 -4.98
N ALA A 18 29.72 16.14 -4.17
CA ALA A 18 28.58 16.98 -3.78
C ALA A 18 27.91 17.62 -5.00
N GLY A 19 28.69 18.17 -5.94
CA GLY A 19 28.20 18.74 -7.19
C GLY A 19 27.48 17.71 -8.06
N LEU A 20 28.03 16.50 -8.21
CA LEU A 20 27.41 15.42 -8.97
C LEU A 20 26.09 14.97 -8.33
N THR A 21 26.06 14.84 -6.99
CA THR A 21 24.81 14.51 -6.27
C THR A 21 23.76 15.61 -6.37
N LEU A 22 24.16 16.89 -6.39
CA LEU A 22 23.25 18.01 -6.56
C LEU A 22 22.66 18.06 -7.97
N VAL A 23 23.46 17.75 -8.99
CA VAL A 23 23.01 17.65 -10.39
C VAL A 23 22.03 16.49 -10.56
N VAL A 24 22.30 15.34 -9.95
CA VAL A 24 21.36 14.19 -9.98
C VAL A 24 20.07 14.50 -9.21
N ALA A 25 20.16 15.17 -8.06
CA ALA A 25 18.98 15.59 -7.29
C ALA A 25 18.13 16.66 -8.02
N ASN A 26 18.77 17.60 -8.72
CA ASN A 26 18.07 18.60 -9.54
C ASN A 26 17.61 18.07 -10.91
N ALA A 27 18.15 16.94 -11.39
CA ALA A 27 17.61 16.25 -12.56
C ALA A 27 16.30 15.50 -12.25
N GLN A 28 15.94 15.36 -10.98
CA GLN A 28 14.70 14.75 -10.51
C GLN A 28 13.59 15.77 -10.20
N THR A 29 13.83 17.08 -10.32
CA THR A 29 12.74 18.07 -10.29
C THR A 29 12.13 18.15 -11.69
N PRO A 30 10.87 17.71 -11.90
CA PRO A 30 10.23 17.80 -13.20
C PRO A 30 10.11 19.26 -13.60
N ASP A 31 10.45 19.57 -14.86
CA ASP A 31 10.18 20.86 -15.47
C ASP A 31 8.65 21.12 -15.45
N PRO A 32 8.16 22.21 -14.83
CA PRO A 32 6.74 22.52 -14.76
C PRO A 32 6.09 22.78 -16.14
N GLN A 33 6.87 22.86 -17.23
CA GLN A 33 6.36 23.27 -18.54
C GLN A 33 6.64 22.33 -19.71
N THR A 34 7.08 21.09 -19.48
CA THR A 34 6.95 20.07 -20.54
C THR A 34 5.51 19.57 -20.58
N PRO A 35 4.74 19.81 -21.66
CA PRO A 35 3.51 19.08 -21.87
C PRO A 35 3.94 17.65 -22.19
N VAL A 36 3.88 16.77 -21.19
CA VAL A 36 3.77 15.34 -21.48
C VAL A 36 2.38 15.21 -22.07
N ALA A 37 2.31 15.29 -23.40
CA ALA A 37 1.13 14.87 -24.12
C ALA A 37 0.80 13.46 -23.61
N PRO A 38 -0.41 13.20 -23.09
CA PRO A 38 -0.83 11.82 -22.94
C PRO A 38 -0.81 11.28 -24.36
N THR A 39 0.07 10.32 -24.63
CA THR A 39 -0.09 9.51 -25.83
C THR A 39 -1.34 8.70 -25.57
N THR A 40 -2.46 9.30 -25.97
CA THR A 40 -3.78 8.72 -25.99
C THR A 40 -3.72 7.46 -26.85
N GLN A 41 -3.41 6.32 -26.22
CA GLN A 41 -3.93 5.04 -26.64
C GLN A 41 -5.34 4.89 -26.06
N GLN A 42 -6.23 5.86 -26.33
CA GLN A 42 -7.65 5.59 -26.18
C GLN A 42 -8.04 4.62 -27.28
N GLY A 43 -8.21 3.38 -26.85
CA GLY A 43 -8.63 2.25 -27.67
C GLY A 43 -7.44 1.38 -28.07
N THR A 44 -7.30 0.21 -27.44
CA THR A 44 -7.29 -1.09 -28.16
C THR A 44 -6.83 -2.30 -27.33
N THR A 45 -6.39 -2.18 -26.07
CA THR A 45 -6.15 -3.38 -25.22
C THR A 45 -7.40 -3.84 -24.48
N GLU A 46 -8.09 -2.92 -23.82
CA GLU A 46 -9.31 -3.21 -23.04
C GLU A 46 -10.49 -3.68 -23.91
N SER A 47 -10.55 -3.21 -25.16
CA SER A 47 -11.54 -3.66 -26.14
C SER A 47 -11.22 -5.04 -26.74
N ARG A 48 -10.00 -5.57 -26.59
CA ARG A 48 -9.62 -6.87 -27.16
C ARG A 48 -10.11 -8.04 -26.31
N CYS A 49 -10.00 -7.96 -24.99
CA CYS A 49 -10.51 -9.00 -24.09
C CYS A 49 -12.04 -9.09 -24.16
N GLY A 50 -12.73 -7.94 -24.16
CA GLY A 50 -14.19 -7.87 -24.19
C GLY A 50 -14.86 -8.43 -25.44
N ASN A 51 -14.14 -8.57 -26.55
CA ASN A 51 -14.67 -9.17 -27.78
C ASN A 51 -14.99 -10.67 -27.61
N CYS A 52 -14.26 -11.37 -26.74
CA CYS A 52 -14.47 -12.79 -26.45
C CYS A 52 -15.00 -13.01 -25.02
N HIS A 53 -14.65 -12.15 -24.07
CA HIS A 53 -15.08 -12.21 -22.67
C HIS A 53 -16.18 -11.19 -22.35
N SER A 54 -17.19 -11.12 -23.22
CA SER A 54 -18.29 -10.14 -23.12
C SER A 54 -19.06 -10.24 -21.81
N ASP A 55 -19.19 -11.45 -21.25
CA ASP A 55 -19.97 -11.73 -20.05
C ASP A 55 -19.39 -11.02 -18.81
N PHE A 56 -18.08 -10.80 -18.79
CA PHE A 56 -17.41 -10.13 -17.68
C PHE A 56 -17.15 -8.65 -17.95
N GLN A 57 -17.08 -8.24 -19.22
CA GLN A 57 -16.76 -6.86 -19.60
C GLN A 57 -17.70 -5.87 -18.91
N ASN A 58 -19.01 -6.03 -19.07
CA ASN A 58 -19.98 -5.10 -18.48
C ASN A 58 -19.91 -5.10 -16.95
N THR A 59 -19.79 -6.26 -16.33
CA THR A 59 -19.67 -6.42 -14.88
C THR A 59 -18.42 -5.72 -14.35
N TRP A 60 -17.29 -5.84 -15.06
CA TRP A 60 -16.02 -5.21 -14.69
C TRP A 60 -16.08 -3.69 -14.76
N PHE A 61 -16.47 -3.13 -15.89
CA PHE A 61 -16.49 -1.67 -16.10
C PHE A 61 -17.58 -0.95 -15.32
N THR A 62 -18.55 -1.69 -14.78
CA THR A 62 -19.54 -1.17 -13.84
C THR A 62 -19.14 -1.37 -12.38
N GLY A 63 -18.10 -2.15 -12.11
CA GLY A 63 -17.53 -2.36 -10.77
C GLY A 63 -16.55 -1.27 -10.36
N ALA A 64 -16.14 -1.29 -9.09
CA ALA A 64 -15.19 -0.33 -8.53
C ALA A 64 -13.80 -0.43 -9.18
N HIS A 65 -13.32 -1.64 -9.50
CA HIS A 65 -12.03 -1.83 -10.15
C HIS A 65 -11.98 -1.22 -11.56
N GLY A 66 -12.96 -1.53 -12.41
CA GLY A 66 -13.01 -0.99 -13.79
C GLY A 66 -13.21 0.52 -13.85
N ARG A 67 -13.73 1.14 -12.78
CA ARG A 67 -13.86 2.61 -12.66
C ARG A 67 -12.75 3.27 -11.84
N ALA A 68 -11.73 2.55 -11.38
CA ALA A 68 -10.78 3.07 -10.41
C ALA A 68 -10.12 4.40 -10.84
N ASN A 69 -9.75 4.57 -12.12
CA ASN A 69 -9.16 5.81 -12.62
C ASN A 69 -10.16 6.87 -13.11
N SER A 70 -11.41 6.48 -13.35
CA SER A 70 -12.43 7.31 -13.99
C SER A 70 -13.53 7.74 -13.03
N ASP A 71 -13.47 7.27 -11.79
CA ASP A 71 -14.31 7.73 -10.71
C ASP A 71 -14.13 9.26 -10.50
N PRO A 72 -15.22 10.05 -10.45
CA PRO A 72 -15.13 11.50 -10.27
C PRO A 72 -14.46 11.92 -8.97
N VAL A 73 -14.71 11.19 -7.86
CA VAL A 73 -14.11 11.49 -6.54
C VAL A 73 -12.61 11.28 -6.61
N PHE A 74 -12.17 10.20 -7.26
CA PHE A 74 -10.76 9.97 -7.52
C PHE A 74 -10.16 11.09 -8.38
N SER A 75 -10.80 11.43 -9.49
CA SER A 75 -10.27 12.39 -10.46
C SER A 75 -10.08 13.78 -9.85
N GLU A 76 -11.03 14.21 -9.02
CA GLU A 76 -10.97 15.46 -8.26
C GLU A 76 -9.84 15.41 -7.23
N SER A 77 -9.83 14.40 -6.35
CA SER A 77 -8.81 14.26 -5.29
C SER A 77 -7.39 14.13 -5.85
N TRP A 78 -7.22 13.41 -6.97
CA TRP A 78 -5.93 13.25 -7.63
C TRP A 78 -5.44 14.58 -8.23
N ALA A 79 -6.34 15.36 -8.82
CA ALA A 79 -6.01 16.69 -9.36
C ALA A 79 -5.64 17.68 -8.23
N GLU A 80 -6.41 17.71 -7.15
CA GLU A 80 -6.15 18.57 -5.98
C GLU A 80 -4.78 18.30 -5.34
N GLN A 81 -4.37 17.03 -5.32
CA GLN A 81 -3.06 16.62 -4.79
C GLN A 81 -1.90 16.86 -5.78
N GLY A 82 -2.15 17.44 -6.95
CA GLY A 82 -1.12 17.72 -7.96
C GLY A 82 -0.74 16.51 -8.81
N LYS A 83 -1.66 15.55 -8.95
CA LYS A 83 -1.52 14.31 -9.73
C LYS A 83 -0.31 13.45 -9.32
N PRO A 84 -0.16 13.11 -8.03
CA PRO A 84 0.98 12.33 -7.58
C PRO A 84 0.97 10.94 -8.24
N GLY A 85 2.15 10.49 -8.68
CA GLY A 85 2.34 9.17 -9.28
C GLY A 85 2.02 8.01 -8.34
N ALA A 86 2.14 8.22 -7.02
CA ALA A 86 1.81 7.21 -6.02
C ALA A 86 0.36 6.71 -6.11
N CYS A 87 -0.60 7.55 -6.54
CA CYS A 87 -1.98 7.12 -6.77
C CYS A 87 -2.10 6.11 -7.92
N LEU A 88 -1.22 6.23 -8.92
CA LEU A 88 -1.24 5.38 -10.11
C LEU A 88 -0.73 3.95 -9.83
N VAL A 89 -0.13 3.71 -8.65
CA VAL A 89 0.23 2.34 -8.23
C VAL A 89 -1.01 1.43 -8.18
N CYS A 90 -2.16 1.97 -7.79
CA CYS A 90 -3.41 1.21 -7.62
C CYS A 90 -4.48 1.55 -8.67
N HIS A 91 -4.43 2.75 -9.24
CA HIS A 91 -5.51 3.26 -10.10
C HIS A 91 -5.28 3.02 -11.59
N VAL A 92 -4.12 2.54 -12.02
CA VAL A 92 -3.87 2.16 -13.43
C VAL A 92 -3.14 0.82 -13.50
N THR A 93 -3.04 0.24 -14.71
CA THR A 93 -2.41 -1.06 -14.90
C THR A 93 -0.98 -0.91 -15.40
N GLY A 94 -0.05 -1.57 -14.71
CA GLY A 94 1.36 -1.62 -15.10
C GLY A 94 2.10 -0.29 -14.91
N TYR A 95 1.80 0.44 -13.83
CA TYR A 95 2.50 1.68 -13.51
C TYR A 95 3.99 1.45 -13.18
N ASP A 96 4.86 2.22 -13.82
CA ASP A 96 6.30 2.28 -13.54
C ASP A 96 6.64 3.61 -12.86
N PRO A 97 7.02 3.61 -11.57
CA PRO A 97 7.37 4.82 -10.85
C PRO A 97 8.67 5.48 -11.32
N ALA A 98 9.57 4.75 -12.03
CA ALA A 98 10.83 5.29 -12.51
C ALA A 98 10.64 6.20 -13.73
N THR A 99 9.66 5.88 -14.58
CA THR A 99 9.35 6.63 -15.81
C THR A 99 8.06 7.42 -15.72
N ALA A 100 7.26 7.21 -14.65
CA ALA A 100 5.92 7.75 -14.48
C ALA A 100 4.96 7.40 -15.64
N THR A 101 5.12 6.21 -16.22
CA THR A 101 4.26 5.69 -17.30
C THR A 101 3.46 4.48 -16.84
N TRP A 102 2.37 4.16 -17.54
CA TRP A 102 1.58 2.96 -17.30
C TRP A 102 1.20 2.30 -18.63
N GLN A 103 0.77 1.03 -18.57
CA GLN A 103 0.46 0.23 -19.76
C GLN A 103 -0.99 0.42 -20.20
N GLN A 104 -1.93 0.48 -19.24
CA GLN A 104 -3.35 0.65 -19.53
C GLN A 104 -4.00 1.56 -18.50
N ASP A 105 -4.93 2.39 -18.97
CA ASP A 105 -5.76 3.23 -18.11
C ASP A 105 -6.64 2.35 -17.21
N GLY A 106 -6.77 2.71 -15.93
CA GLY A 106 -7.62 1.98 -14.99
C GLY A 106 -7.04 0.64 -14.54
N VAL A 107 -7.72 -0.02 -13.60
CA VAL A 107 -7.43 -1.42 -13.27
C VAL A 107 -8.08 -2.28 -14.36
N SER A 108 -7.26 -2.79 -15.27
CA SER A 108 -7.69 -3.57 -16.43
C SER A 108 -7.51 -5.07 -16.19
N CYS A 109 -7.92 -5.90 -17.15
CA CYS A 109 -7.89 -7.36 -17.03
C CYS A 109 -6.48 -7.89 -16.69
N GLU A 110 -5.44 -7.28 -17.26
CA GLU A 110 -4.05 -7.73 -17.09
C GLU A 110 -3.48 -7.37 -15.71
N ALA A 111 -4.13 -6.49 -14.93
CA ALA A 111 -3.72 -6.21 -13.55
C ALA A 111 -3.74 -7.48 -12.69
N CYS A 112 -4.68 -8.40 -12.99
CA CYS A 112 -4.84 -9.67 -12.29
C CYS A 112 -4.52 -10.89 -13.15
N HIS A 113 -4.66 -10.82 -14.47
CA HIS A 113 -4.37 -11.95 -15.37
C HIS A 113 -2.95 -11.94 -15.93
N GLY A 114 -2.21 -10.84 -15.78
CA GLY A 114 -0.96 -10.64 -16.48
C GLY A 114 -1.15 -10.48 -18.00
N PRO A 115 -0.05 -10.38 -18.75
CA PRO A 115 -0.11 -10.26 -20.21
C PRO A 115 -0.68 -11.52 -20.84
N ALA A 116 -1.47 -11.36 -21.91
CA ALA A 116 -2.00 -12.51 -22.64
C ALA A 116 -0.88 -13.34 -23.30
N PRO A 117 -0.91 -14.68 -23.17
CA PRO A 117 0.04 -15.53 -23.87
C PRO A 117 -0.20 -15.48 -25.38
N GLU A 118 0.84 -15.73 -26.18
CA GLU A 118 0.77 -15.65 -27.65
C GLU A 118 -0.25 -16.62 -28.24
N ASP A 119 -0.41 -17.81 -27.63
CA ASP A 119 -1.35 -18.85 -28.09
C ASP A 119 -2.73 -18.74 -27.40
N HIS A 120 -3.06 -17.61 -26.79
CA HIS A 120 -4.42 -17.38 -26.28
C HIS A 120 -5.44 -17.36 -27.45
N PRO A 121 -6.54 -18.15 -27.42
CA PRO A 121 -7.15 -18.81 -26.26
C PRO A 121 -6.82 -20.29 -26.03
N ASN A 122 -5.98 -20.92 -26.86
CA ASN A 122 -5.57 -22.31 -26.64
C ASN A 122 -4.74 -22.45 -25.36
N GLU A 123 -3.91 -21.44 -25.07
CA GLU A 123 -3.32 -21.23 -23.75
C GLU A 123 -4.21 -20.30 -22.91
N PRO A 124 -4.76 -20.79 -21.77
CA PRO A 124 -5.55 -19.95 -20.88
C PRO A 124 -4.73 -18.81 -20.28
N MET A 125 -5.40 -17.69 -20.01
CA MET A 125 -4.79 -16.60 -19.24
C MET A 125 -4.35 -17.13 -17.85
N PRO A 126 -3.21 -16.66 -17.32
CA PRO A 126 -2.86 -16.88 -15.93
C PRO A 126 -3.97 -16.37 -15.00
N VAL A 127 -4.26 -17.11 -13.93
CA VAL A 127 -5.25 -16.72 -12.93
C VAL A 127 -4.62 -16.77 -11.55
N TYR A 128 -4.24 -15.60 -11.04
CA TYR A 128 -3.71 -15.45 -9.70
C TYR A 128 -4.87 -15.23 -8.72
N ARG A 129 -4.96 -16.05 -7.67
CA ARG A 129 -6.03 -15.99 -6.64
C ARG A 129 -5.50 -15.79 -5.23
N THR A 130 -4.22 -15.48 -5.10
CA THR A 130 -3.56 -15.29 -3.80
C THR A 130 -4.03 -13.98 -3.16
N ALA A 131 -4.06 -13.94 -1.84
CA ALA A 131 -4.34 -12.69 -1.12
C ALA A 131 -3.31 -11.59 -1.46
N ASP A 132 -2.06 -11.98 -1.72
CA ASP A 132 -0.98 -11.05 -2.08
C ASP A 132 -1.24 -10.28 -3.38
N LEU A 133 -1.96 -10.88 -4.34
CA LEU A 133 -2.34 -10.17 -5.57
C LEU A 133 -3.22 -8.95 -5.23
N CYS A 134 -4.25 -9.18 -4.43
CA CYS A 134 -5.15 -8.13 -3.95
C CYS A 134 -4.38 -7.13 -3.09
N GLY A 135 -3.47 -7.64 -2.25
CA GLY A 135 -2.59 -6.85 -1.39
C GLY A 135 -1.66 -5.90 -2.15
N ARG A 136 -1.44 -6.04 -3.46
CA ARG A 136 -0.65 -5.05 -4.22
C ARG A 136 -1.24 -3.65 -4.14
N CYS A 137 -2.56 -3.56 -4.07
CA CYS A 137 -3.29 -2.31 -3.88
C CYS A 137 -3.90 -2.22 -2.47
N HIS A 138 -4.41 -3.34 -1.94
CA HIS A 138 -5.03 -3.43 -0.61
C HIS A 138 -4.02 -3.87 0.47
N SER A 139 -2.83 -3.23 0.54
CA SER A 139 -1.73 -3.61 1.47
C SER A 139 -1.56 -2.71 2.67
N ASP A 140 -2.03 -1.47 2.61
CA ASP A 140 -1.83 -0.48 3.66
C ASP A 140 -2.83 -0.68 4.81
N THR A 141 -2.54 -0.14 5.99
CA THR A 141 -3.44 -0.15 7.14
C THR A 141 -4.77 0.53 6.84
N ARG A 142 -4.81 1.51 5.92
CA ARG A 142 -6.06 2.10 5.41
C ARG A 142 -6.97 1.05 4.76
N PHE A 143 -6.37 0.01 4.18
CA PHE A 143 -7.06 -1.10 3.52
C PHE A 143 -7.22 -2.34 4.43
N GLY A 144 -6.99 -2.24 5.73
CA GLY A 144 -7.28 -3.31 6.68
C GLY A 144 -6.45 -4.60 6.52
N TRP A 145 -5.30 -4.52 5.83
CA TRP A 145 -4.47 -5.69 5.55
C TRP A 145 -3.93 -6.38 6.81
N GLU A 146 -3.63 -5.60 7.85
CA GLU A 146 -3.17 -6.14 9.13
C GLU A 146 -4.29 -6.86 9.88
N GLU A 147 -5.54 -6.39 9.79
CA GLU A 147 -6.70 -7.09 10.37
C GLU A 147 -6.95 -8.43 9.68
N TRP A 148 -6.82 -8.45 8.35
CA TRP A 148 -6.92 -9.68 7.57
C TRP A 148 -5.89 -10.72 8.02
N LYS A 149 -4.60 -10.33 8.16
CA LYS A 149 -3.53 -11.25 8.56
C LYS A 149 -3.74 -11.90 9.94
N VAL A 150 -4.37 -11.20 10.87
CA VAL A 150 -4.65 -11.77 12.20
C VAL A 150 -5.90 -12.64 12.22
N SER A 151 -6.70 -12.64 11.14
CA SER A 151 -7.94 -13.40 11.06
C SER A 151 -7.71 -14.91 11.01
N ALA A 152 -8.66 -15.66 11.57
CA ALA A 152 -8.68 -17.12 11.48
C ALA A 152 -8.78 -17.65 10.04
N HIS A 153 -9.32 -16.85 9.12
CA HIS A 153 -9.43 -17.17 7.69
C HIS A 153 -8.08 -17.08 6.99
N TYR A 154 -7.30 -16.02 7.25
CA TYR A 154 -5.94 -15.90 6.71
C TYR A 154 -5.03 -17.01 7.22
N GLN A 155 -5.10 -17.32 8.53
CA GLN A 155 -4.30 -18.40 9.15
C GLN A 155 -4.65 -19.81 8.62
N ARG A 156 -5.70 -19.93 7.80
CA ARG A 156 -6.13 -21.17 7.13
C ARG A 156 -5.97 -21.09 5.61
N ASP A 157 -5.13 -20.17 5.13
CA ASP A 157 -4.82 -19.97 3.72
C ASP A 157 -6.05 -19.67 2.84
N MET A 158 -7.11 -19.08 3.42
CA MET A 158 -8.25 -18.62 2.63
C MET A 158 -7.86 -17.40 1.81
N THR A 159 -8.50 -17.22 0.65
CA THR A 159 -8.22 -16.11 -0.25
C THR A 159 -9.43 -15.19 -0.37
N CYS A 160 -9.18 -13.93 -0.78
CA CYS A 160 -10.24 -12.92 -0.92
C CYS A 160 -11.34 -13.38 -1.88
N THR A 161 -10.97 -14.14 -2.92
CA THR A 161 -11.89 -14.67 -3.94
C THR A 161 -12.83 -15.76 -3.43
N VAL A 162 -12.70 -16.21 -2.17
CA VAL A 162 -13.69 -17.11 -1.55
C VAL A 162 -14.99 -16.35 -1.29
N CYS A 163 -14.91 -15.09 -0.87
CA CYS A 163 -16.05 -14.26 -0.53
C CYS A 163 -16.32 -13.16 -1.56
N HIS A 164 -15.27 -12.61 -2.18
CA HIS A 164 -15.39 -11.55 -3.17
C HIS A 164 -15.39 -12.10 -4.59
N ASP A 165 -16.21 -11.48 -5.44
CA ASP A 165 -16.12 -11.61 -6.87
C ASP A 165 -15.19 -10.52 -7.40
N PRO A 166 -13.99 -10.87 -7.90
CA PRO A 166 -13.05 -9.88 -8.41
C PRO A 166 -13.60 -9.15 -9.63
N HIS A 167 -14.52 -9.76 -10.40
CA HIS A 167 -15.03 -9.15 -11.62
C HIS A 167 -16.01 -8.03 -11.36
N SER A 168 -16.93 -8.20 -10.42
CA SER A 168 -17.87 -7.13 -10.02
C SER A 168 -17.28 -6.18 -8.98
N ALA A 169 -16.11 -6.53 -8.42
CA ALA A 169 -15.57 -5.88 -7.23
C ALA A 169 -16.59 -5.83 -6.06
N SER A 170 -17.37 -6.90 -5.91
CA SER A 170 -18.41 -7.03 -4.89
C SER A 170 -18.29 -8.35 -4.11
N LEU A 171 -19.13 -8.54 -3.10
CA LEU A 171 -19.31 -9.88 -2.53
C LEU A 171 -19.96 -10.81 -3.55
N LYS A 172 -19.59 -12.09 -3.47
CA LYS A 172 -20.27 -13.17 -4.20
C LYS A 172 -21.69 -13.31 -3.68
N THR A 173 -22.59 -13.66 -4.58
CA THR A 173 -23.96 -14.03 -4.25
C THR A 173 -24.07 -15.55 -4.16
N ILE A 174 -24.88 -16.04 -3.23
CA ILE A 174 -25.21 -17.47 -3.11
C ILE A 174 -26.70 -17.62 -3.38
N GLU A 175 -27.06 -18.52 -4.30
CA GLU A 175 -28.45 -18.91 -4.50
C GLU A 175 -28.88 -19.88 -3.39
N GLY A 176 -30.03 -19.59 -2.77
CA GLY A 176 -30.67 -20.47 -1.81
C GLY A 176 -31.49 -21.57 -2.47
N ASP A 177 -31.92 -22.53 -1.65
CA ASP A 177 -32.60 -23.77 -2.08
C ASP A 177 -33.89 -23.52 -2.88
N TYR A 178 -34.48 -22.32 -2.84
CA TYR A 178 -35.69 -21.94 -3.56
C TYR A 178 -35.47 -20.84 -4.61
N GLY A 179 -34.22 -20.66 -5.07
CA GLY A 179 -33.86 -19.70 -6.11
C GLY A 179 -33.78 -18.26 -5.65
N GLN A 180 -33.87 -18.00 -4.33
CA GLN A 180 -33.65 -16.68 -3.76
C GLN A 180 -32.16 -16.40 -3.58
N THR A 181 -31.70 -15.21 -3.96
CA THR A 181 -30.34 -14.77 -3.63
C THR A 181 -30.24 -14.51 -2.13
N MET A 182 -29.29 -15.16 -1.46
CA MET A 182 -28.98 -14.89 -0.06
C MET A 182 -28.21 -13.58 0.07
N ASP A 183 -28.37 -12.91 1.20
CA ASP A 183 -27.49 -11.82 1.60
C ASP A 183 -26.07 -12.33 1.94
N ALA A 184 -25.16 -11.42 2.32
CA ALA A 184 -23.77 -11.74 2.65
C ALA A 184 -23.63 -12.85 3.73
N SER A 185 -24.64 -13.05 4.58
CA SER A 185 -24.65 -14.12 5.58
C SER A 185 -24.64 -15.52 4.94
N GLY A 186 -25.18 -15.66 3.73
CA GLY A 186 -25.14 -16.92 2.98
C GLY A 186 -23.72 -17.40 2.70
N LEU A 187 -22.77 -16.49 2.49
CA LEU A 187 -21.35 -16.82 2.33
C LEU A 187 -20.77 -17.41 3.62
N CYS A 188 -21.10 -16.83 4.77
CA CYS A 188 -20.64 -17.30 6.08
C CYS A 188 -21.24 -18.68 6.39
N LEU A 189 -22.54 -18.84 6.16
CA LEU A 189 -23.29 -20.06 6.48
C LEU A 189 -22.90 -21.26 5.61
N ASN A 190 -22.25 -21.04 4.47
CA ASN A 190 -21.70 -22.14 3.65
C ASN A 190 -20.67 -22.98 4.42
N CYS A 191 -19.97 -22.39 5.39
CA CYS A 191 -19.01 -23.10 6.26
C CYS A 191 -19.40 -23.08 7.75
N HIS A 192 -20.04 -22.02 8.24
CA HIS A 192 -20.37 -21.85 9.66
C HIS A 192 -21.78 -22.35 10.05
N LYS A 193 -22.41 -23.20 9.24
CA LYS A 193 -23.78 -23.69 9.46
C LYS A 193 -24.00 -24.22 10.88
N ASP A 194 -23.10 -25.08 11.37
CA ASP A 194 -23.24 -25.76 12.65
C ASP A 194 -23.06 -24.81 13.86
N TYR A 195 -22.30 -23.74 13.68
CA TYR A 195 -22.03 -22.75 14.73
C TYR A 195 -23.09 -21.64 14.78
N SER A 196 -23.90 -21.50 13.73
CA SER A 196 -24.85 -20.41 13.55
C SER A 196 -26.30 -20.86 13.57
N MET A 197 -26.60 -22.10 13.94
CA MET A 197 -27.97 -22.66 13.90
C MET A 197 -28.99 -21.86 14.72
N GLU A 198 -28.55 -21.22 15.81
CA GLU A 198 -29.43 -20.42 16.68
C GLU A 198 -29.55 -18.95 16.23
N PHE A 199 -28.63 -18.45 15.40
CA PHE A 199 -28.64 -17.05 14.98
C PHE A 199 -29.94 -16.65 14.26
N PRO A 200 -30.51 -17.45 13.34
CA PRO A 200 -31.79 -17.15 12.68
C PRO A 200 -32.94 -16.87 13.65
N TYR A 201 -32.94 -17.48 14.85
CA TYR A 201 -33.99 -17.32 15.85
C TYR A 201 -33.75 -16.15 16.81
N SER A 202 -32.56 -15.54 16.78
CA SER A 202 -32.22 -14.42 17.65
C SER A 202 -33.02 -13.14 17.31
N ILE A 203 -33.13 -12.23 18.30
CA ILE A 203 -33.75 -10.92 18.08
C ILE A 203 -32.97 -10.12 17.03
N HIS A 204 -31.64 -10.25 16.96
CA HIS A 204 -30.82 -9.58 15.94
C HIS A 204 -31.25 -10.00 14.53
N SER A 205 -31.34 -11.31 14.26
CA SER A 205 -31.83 -11.83 12.98
C SER A 205 -33.26 -11.38 12.67
N GLN A 206 -34.17 -11.44 13.65
CA GLN A 206 -35.56 -10.99 13.48
C GLN A 206 -35.67 -9.48 13.17
N LYS A 207 -34.69 -8.69 13.60
CA LYS A 207 -34.57 -7.26 13.27
C LYS A 207 -33.80 -7.00 11.98
N GLY A 208 -33.42 -8.04 11.25
CA GLY A 208 -32.73 -7.94 9.97
C GLY A 208 -31.22 -7.77 10.05
N ILE A 209 -30.63 -7.88 11.25
CA ILE A 209 -29.17 -7.80 11.43
C ILE A 209 -28.50 -9.05 10.85
N LYS A 210 -27.40 -8.84 10.14
CA LYS A 210 -26.62 -9.83 9.39
C LYS A 210 -25.30 -10.14 10.10
N CYS A 211 -24.63 -11.20 9.67
CA CYS A 211 -23.33 -11.57 10.24
C CYS A 211 -22.31 -10.42 10.09
N VAL A 212 -22.29 -9.77 8.92
CA VAL A 212 -21.35 -8.70 8.59
C VAL A 212 -21.52 -7.44 9.43
N ASP A 213 -22.73 -7.19 9.96
CA ASP A 213 -23.01 -5.99 10.75
C ASP A 213 -22.25 -5.98 12.09
N CYS A 214 -21.94 -7.17 12.61
CA CYS A 214 -21.16 -7.34 13.83
C CYS A 214 -19.72 -7.76 13.57
N HIS A 215 -19.48 -8.60 12.55
CA HIS A 215 -18.18 -9.22 12.30
C HIS A 215 -17.31 -8.49 11.27
N LEU A 216 -17.87 -7.66 10.40
CA LEU A 216 -17.13 -6.93 9.36
C LEU A 216 -17.58 -5.45 9.33
N ARG A 217 -17.67 -4.80 10.48
CA ARG A 217 -18.04 -3.37 10.52
C ARG A 217 -16.81 -2.50 10.25
N HIS A 218 -17.01 -1.31 9.70
CA HIS A 218 -15.96 -0.29 9.67
C HIS A 218 -15.64 0.09 11.13
N LEU A 219 -14.40 -0.18 11.59
CA LEU A 219 -13.94 0.19 12.92
C LEU A 219 -13.43 1.62 12.89
N GLY A 220 -14.05 2.50 13.67
CA GLY A 220 -13.86 3.95 13.59
C GLY A 220 -15.22 4.62 13.49
N ASP A 221 -15.33 5.87 13.95
CA ASP A 221 -16.60 6.61 13.95
C ASP A 221 -17.30 6.45 12.60
N SER A 222 -18.59 6.13 12.66
CA SER A 222 -19.49 5.84 11.55
C SER A 222 -19.78 7.06 10.65
N SER A 223 -18.76 7.87 10.40
CA SER A 223 -18.72 9.08 9.59
C SER A 223 -17.40 9.22 8.81
N SER A 224 -16.72 8.13 8.45
CA SER A 224 -15.54 8.27 7.60
C SER A 224 -15.96 8.42 6.14
N ASP A 225 -16.27 9.66 5.75
CA ASP A 225 -16.10 10.21 4.39
C ASP A 225 -14.63 10.12 3.90
N GLU A 226 -13.81 9.24 4.48
CA GLU A 226 -12.41 9.06 4.11
C GLU A 226 -12.32 8.08 2.94
N ILE A 227 -11.71 8.56 1.87
CA ILE A 227 -11.40 7.77 0.68
C ILE A 227 -10.46 6.63 1.12
N HIS A 228 -10.71 5.41 0.62
CA HIS A 228 -9.94 4.19 0.92
C HIS A 228 -10.18 3.54 2.28
N THR A 229 -11.34 3.73 2.91
CA THR A 229 -11.74 2.94 4.09
C THR A 229 -12.35 1.60 3.71
N MET A 230 -12.00 0.54 4.44
CA MET A 230 -12.57 -0.80 4.27
C MET A 230 -13.19 -1.31 5.58
N PRO A 231 -14.14 -2.26 5.51
CA PRO A 231 -14.64 -2.92 6.72
C PRO A 231 -13.53 -3.75 7.39
N ASP A 232 -13.65 -3.98 8.70
CA ASP A 232 -12.70 -4.81 9.45
C ASP A 232 -12.72 -6.27 8.97
N HIS A 233 -11.57 -6.76 8.52
CA HIS A 233 -11.37 -8.13 8.05
C HIS A 233 -10.75 -9.06 9.12
N SER A 234 -10.78 -8.66 10.40
CA SER A 234 -10.49 -9.57 11.52
C SER A 234 -11.59 -10.63 11.71
N PHE A 235 -12.80 -10.35 11.22
CA PHE A 235 -14.02 -11.14 11.43
C PHE A 235 -14.42 -11.27 12.92
N THR A 236 -13.89 -10.41 13.79
CA THR A 236 -14.18 -10.44 15.22
C THR A 236 -15.24 -9.40 15.57
N ALA A 237 -16.29 -9.83 16.29
CA ALA A 237 -17.20 -8.89 16.90
C ALA A 237 -16.52 -8.29 18.14
N ASN A 238 -16.37 -6.97 18.16
CA ASN A 238 -15.78 -6.24 19.28
C ASN A 238 -16.78 -5.23 19.86
N LEU A 239 -16.46 -4.67 21.03
CA LEU A 239 -17.38 -3.80 21.75
C LEU A 239 -17.86 -2.61 20.90
N SER A 240 -17.01 -2.09 20.01
CA SER A 240 -17.37 -0.95 19.15
C SER A 240 -18.43 -1.29 18.10
N THR A 241 -18.60 -2.57 17.73
CA THR A 241 -19.69 -3.00 16.84
C THR A 241 -21.01 -3.08 17.59
N CYS A 242 -20.99 -3.45 18.88
CA CYS A 242 -22.19 -3.45 19.71
C CYS A 242 -22.66 -2.02 20.01
N THR A 243 -21.74 -1.12 20.35
CA THR A 243 -22.07 0.26 20.76
C THR A 243 -22.63 1.12 19.64
N SER A 244 -22.57 0.71 18.36
CA SER A 244 -23.22 1.46 17.28
C SER A 244 -24.74 1.47 17.36
N CYS A 245 -25.32 0.42 17.98
CA CYS A 245 -26.76 0.30 18.17
C CYS A 245 -27.13 0.30 19.67
N HIS A 246 -26.21 -0.08 20.54
CA HIS A 246 -26.42 -0.23 21.97
C HIS A 246 -25.60 0.78 22.81
N ALA A 247 -25.20 1.93 22.25
CA ALA A 247 -24.39 2.94 22.94
C ALA A 247 -24.86 3.21 24.38
N ASP A 248 -26.16 3.48 24.55
CA ASP A 248 -26.75 3.83 25.85
C ASP A 248 -26.92 2.64 26.81
N GLN A 249 -26.90 1.41 26.30
CA GLN A 249 -27.09 0.18 27.08
C GLN A 249 -25.74 -0.43 27.50
N MET A 250 -24.68 -0.13 26.73
CA MET A 250 -23.34 -0.66 26.93
C MET A 250 -22.42 0.32 27.66
N HIS A 251 -22.80 1.60 27.76
CA HIS A 251 -22.26 2.49 28.78
C HIS A 251 -22.89 2.12 30.12
N ALA A 252 -22.12 1.50 31.01
CA ALA A 252 -22.47 1.54 32.43
C ALA A 252 -22.63 3.02 32.81
N PRO A 253 -23.69 3.43 33.54
CA PRO A 253 -23.62 4.70 34.22
C PRO A 253 -22.39 4.61 35.12
N ALA A 254 -21.49 5.59 35.00
CA ALA A 254 -20.52 5.88 36.03
C ALA A 254 -21.27 6.38 37.27
N ASP A 255 -22.17 5.56 37.82
CA ASP A 255 -22.74 5.82 39.12
C ASP A 255 -21.63 5.52 40.10
N THR A 256 -21.13 6.62 40.67
CA THR A 256 -20.00 6.68 41.57
C THR A 256 -20.44 6.09 42.90
N THR A 257 -20.76 4.79 42.93
CA THR A 257 -20.80 4.04 44.16
C THR A 257 -19.36 3.71 44.51
N VAL A 258 -18.77 4.61 45.29
CA VAL A 258 -17.56 4.34 46.05
C VAL A 258 -17.86 3.15 46.96
N ILE A 259 -17.56 1.95 46.48
CA ILE A 259 -17.42 0.78 47.34
C ILE A 259 -16.03 0.92 47.98
N PRO A 260 -15.93 0.98 49.32
CA PRO A 260 -14.63 1.00 49.98
C PRO A 260 -13.92 -0.33 49.69
N ILE A 261 -12.89 -0.26 48.85
CA ILE A 261 -11.94 -1.34 48.64
C ILE A 261 -11.05 -1.44 49.87
N GLU A 262 -11.32 -2.39 50.74
CA GLU A 262 -10.29 -2.93 51.62
C GLU A 262 -9.57 -4.04 50.85
N SER A 263 -8.54 -3.65 50.11
CA SER A 263 -7.59 -4.58 49.53
C SER A 263 -6.23 -3.92 49.55
N THR A 264 -5.49 -4.27 50.60
CA THR A 264 -4.06 -4.07 50.76
C THR A 264 -3.36 -4.72 49.57
N VAL A 265 -3.04 -3.93 48.54
CA VAL A 265 -2.04 -4.29 47.56
C VAL A 265 -1.08 -3.13 47.45
N THR A 266 0.13 -3.38 47.95
CA THR A 266 1.28 -2.50 47.86
C THR A 266 1.48 -2.06 46.41
N PRO A 267 1.58 -0.74 46.11
CA PRO A 267 1.80 -0.30 44.75
C PRO A 267 3.20 -0.72 44.31
N LEU A 268 3.30 -1.47 43.20
CA LEU A 268 4.53 -1.51 42.44
C LEU A 268 4.69 -0.12 41.81
N VAL A 269 5.73 0.60 42.22
CA VAL A 269 6.16 1.82 41.55
C VAL A 269 6.65 1.42 40.17
N VAL A 270 5.83 1.67 39.15
CA VAL A 270 6.31 1.76 37.77
C VAL A 270 6.57 3.23 37.54
N GLU A 271 7.84 3.58 37.38
CA GLU A 271 8.26 4.93 37.02
C GLU A 271 7.57 5.34 35.71
N GLU A 272 6.81 6.42 35.79
CA GLU A 272 6.22 7.11 34.66
C GLU A 272 7.36 7.77 33.86
N SER A 273 7.95 7.01 32.94
CA SER A 273 8.82 7.59 31.91
C SER A 273 7.95 8.35 30.92
N GLY A 274 7.88 9.66 31.15
CA GLY A 274 7.83 10.71 30.14
C GLY A 274 6.76 10.59 29.06
N SER A 275 5.76 11.48 29.15
CA SER A 275 4.96 11.97 28.03
C SER A 275 5.79 12.08 26.74
N GLY A 276 5.70 11.06 25.89
CA GLY A 276 6.20 11.09 24.53
C GLY A 276 5.28 12.01 23.73
N THR A 277 5.78 13.20 23.45
CA THR A 277 5.19 14.15 22.50
C THR A 277 4.74 13.42 21.24
N LYS A 278 3.50 13.68 20.80
CA LYS A 278 2.97 13.24 19.50
C LYS A 278 4.05 13.50 18.44
N THR A 279 4.57 12.44 17.84
CA THR A 279 5.48 12.55 16.70
C THR A 279 4.69 13.18 15.56
N GLU A 280 4.98 14.45 15.27
CA GLU A 280 4.50 15.11 14.07
C GLU A 280 4.86 14.27 12.85
N THR A 281 3.94 14.25 11.88
CA THR A 281 4.14 13.70 10.55
C THR A 281 5.54 14.05 10.03
N PRO A 282 6.33 13.09 9.52
CA PRO A 282 7.67 13.38 9.07
C PRO A 282 7.61 14.39 7.93
N SER A 283 8.13 15.58 8.18
CA SER A 283 8.30 16.61 7.16
C SER A 283 9.19 16.09 6.02
N PRO A 284 8.97 16.50 4.77
CA PRO A 284 9.77 16.07 3.63
C PRO A 284 11.26 16.32 3.90
N VAL A 285 12.07 15.27 3.85
CA VAL A 285 13.51 15.36 4.02
C VAL A 285 14.10 16.22 2.91
N SER A 286 14.75 17.33 3.27
CA SER A 286 15.28 18.26 2.28
C SER A 286 16.43 17.59 1.49
N PRO A 287 16.46 17.73 0.14
CA PRO A 287 17.56 17.23 -0.68
C PRO A 287 18.94 17.73 -0.24
N ALA A 288 19.00 18.89 0.42
CA ALA A 288 20.20 19.46 1.01
C ALA A 288 20.80 18.61 2.14
N GLY A 289 19.96 17.90 2.91
CA GLY A 289 20.43 17.01 3.99
C GLY A 289 21.23 15.82 3.46
N TYR A 290 20.76 15.20 2.37
CA TYR A 290 21.47 14.10 1.70
C TYR A 290 22.74 14.57 1.01
N ALA A 291 22.73 15.75 0.39
CA ALA A 291 23.93 16.35 -0.19
C ALA A 291 25.01 16.63 0.88
N GLY A 292 24.61 17.08 2.07
CA GLY A 292 25.50 17.25 3.22
C GLY A 292 26.12 15.94 3.70
N LEU A 293 25.31 14.88 3.84
CA LEU A 293 25.78 13.55 4.25
C LEU A 293 26.72 12.94 3.20
N ALA A 294 26.37 13.04 1.92
CA ALA A 294 27.21 12.57 0.81
C ALA A 294 28.55 13.30 0.76
N GLY A 295 28.57 14.62 1.03
CA GLY A 295 29.81 15.40 1.14
C GLY A 295 30.72 14.94 2.28
N LEU A 296 30.15 14.62 3.44
CA LEU A 296 30.90 14.09 4.59
C LEU A 296 31.48 12.69 4.30
N ILE A 297 30.69 11.81 3.67
CA ILE A 297 31.14 10.48 3.24
C ILE A 297 32.25 10.60 2.18
N GLY A 298 32.11 11.54 1.24
CA GLY A 298 33.13 11.83 0.22
C GLY A 298 34.46 12.31 0.81
N LEU A 299 34.42 13.17 1.83
CA LEU A 299 35.62 13.59 2.57
C LEU A 299 36.29 12.42 3.30
N ALA A 300 35.51 11.60 3.99
CA ALA A 300 36.02 10.43 4.70
C ALA A 300 36.65 9.41 3.73
N GLY A 301 35.96 9.11 2.62
CA GLY A 301 36.46 8.23 1.57
C GLY A 301 37.74 8.76 0.90
N GLY A 302 37.80 10.07 0.63
CA GLY A 302 38.99 10.73 0.07
C GLY A 302 40.21 10.66 0.99
N MET A 303 40.03 10.84 2.30
CA MET A 303 41.14 10.71 3.26
C MET A 303 41.66 9.27 3.35
N VAL A 304 40.77 8.28 3.35
CA VAL A 304 41.13 6.84 3.44
C VAL A 304 41.79 6.33 2.16
N LEU A 305 41.32 6.76 0.99
CA LEU A 305 41.81 6.28 -0.31
C LEU A 305 43.04 7.04 -0.83
N SER A 306 43.32 8.24 -0.30
CA SER A 306 44.47 9.06 -0.72
C SER A 306 45.83 8.34 -0.68
N PRO A 307 46.18 7.51 0.33
CA PRO A 307 47.49 6.85 0.38
C PRO A 307 47.62 5.74 -0.69
N TRP A 308 46.50 5.13 -1.08
CA TRP A 308 46.48 4.06 -2.08
C TRP A 308 46.59 4.63 -3.50
N LEU A 309 45.87 5.71 -3.78
CA LEU A 309 45.98 6.48 -5.02
C LEU A 309 47.39 7.05 -5.21
N GLU A 310 48.01 7.57 -4.13
CA GLU A 310 49.39 8.08 -4.16
C GLU A 310 50.40 6.96 -4.51
N ARG A 311 50.21 5.75 -3.97
CA ARG A 311 51.04 4.59 -4.32
C ARG A 311 50.88 4.17 -5.78
N TRP A 312 49.66 4.20 -6.30
CA TRP A 312 49.37 3.81 -7.68
C TRP A 312 49.93 4.83 -8.68
N TYR A 313 49.75 6.13 -8.41
CA TYR A 313 50.34 7.20 -9.21
C TYR A 313 51.87 7.12 -9.27
N ARG A 314 52.55 6.90 -8.13
CA ARG A 314 54.01 6.73 -8.12
C ARG A 314 54.47 5.50 -8.89
N ARG A 315 53.74 4.38 -8.82
CA ARG A 315 54.05 3.18 -9.63
C ARG A 315 53.89 3.44 -11.13
N ALA A 316 52.84 4.18 -11.53
CA ALA A 316 52.59 4.51 -12.93
C ALA A 316 53.61 5.51 -13.49
N ASN A 317 54.18 6.38 -12.66
CA ASN A 317 55.19 7.35 -13.10
C ASN A 317 56.60 6.76 -13.12
N ASN A 318 56.95 5.91 -12.14
CA ASN A 318 58.24 5.21 -12.13
C ASN A 318 58.37 4.20 -13.29
N SER A 319 57.26 3.65 -13.80
CA SER A 319 57.30 2.77 -14.98
C SER A 319 57.58 3.53 -16.28
N LYS A 320 57.31 4.84 -16.32
CA LYS A 320 57.65 5.71 -17.46
C LYS A 320 59.13 6.10 -17.49
N GLU A 321 59.74 6.39 -16.34
CA GLU A 321 61.18 6.69 -16.25
C GLU A 321 62.03 5.48 -16.68
N THR A 322 61.71 4.27 -16.21
CA THR A 322 62.44 3.05 -16.61
C THR A 322 62.31 2.68 -18.09
N LYS A 323 61.36 3.29 -18.81
CA LYS A 323 61.16 3.06 -20.25
C LYS A 323 61.95 4.04 -21.11
N ASN A 324 62.31 5.20 -20.57
CA ASN A 324 63.11 6.22 -21.28
C ASN A 324 64.63 5.95 -21.19
N ASP A 325 65.09 5.19 -20.19
CA ASP A 325 66.52 4.82 -20.03
C ASP A 325 66.93 3.56 -20.84
N ARG A 326 66.05 3.07 -21.73
CA ARG A 326 66.27 1.87 -22.56
C ARG A 326 66.15 2.13 -24.07
N GLU A 327 66.22 3.39 -24.50
CA GLU A 327 66.35 3.79 -25.92
C GLU A 327 67.70 4.47 -26.18
#